data_AF-A0A0W4ZW79-F1
#
_entry.id   AF-A0A0W4ZW79-F1
#
_cell.length_a   1.000
_cell.length_b   1.000
_cell.length_c   1.000
_cell.angle_alpha   90.00
_cell.angle_beta   90.00
_cell.angle_gamma   90.00
#
_symmetry.space_group_name_H-M   'P 1'
#
loop_
_entity.id
_entity.type
_entity.pdbx_description
1 polymer ?
#
loop_
_entity_poly.entity_id
_entity_poly.type
_entity_poly.pdbx_seq_one_letter_code
_entity_poly.pdbx_strand_id
1 'polypeptide(L)'
;MSSQKEFENFDKENILKDFLSFDLYEKLNDEVFLEENFDVDEFLKKVYKFHTLEDLQIKLKKLSKTIENDIVTFVREKYDDFFKLADSILENESKIIDLSIYLTKFKNEVKKIHDTIQLNILRIDQELQKKNEIYVKKELSMNLLNINMMIEDMECLLSLIIKEYENDIDISVLQELSRSYIFLKYHLSLVSLQHPFIEERKEKIQVVQNELFNHLALALHKYKKDTPNDEKLLIILQIYRDLDASVEACRQLCKIKSIPSC
;
A
#
# COMPACT_ATOMS: atom_id res chain seq x y z
N MET A 1 2.33 -24.67 -20.33
CA MET A 1 3.07 -25.89 -20.77
C MET A 1 2.48 -26.35 -22.07
N SER A 2 3.33 -26.88 -22.96
CA SER A 2 3.12 -27.13 -24.40
C SER A 2 3.16 -25.88 -25.28
N SER A 3 4.33 -25.64 -25.88
CA SER A 3 4.57 -25.21 -27.29
C SER A 3 6.00 -24.68 -27.44
N GLN A 4 6.99 -25.46 -26.98
CA GLN A 4 8.40 -25.22 -27.23
C GLN A 4 9.03 -26.58 -27.47
N LYS A 5 9.01 -27.05 -28.73
CA LYS A 5 9.84 -28.14 -29.29
C LYS A 5 9.42 -28.50 -30.73
N GLU A 6 9.38 -27.52 -31.63
CA GLU A 6 9.24 -27.83 -33.07
C GLU A 6 9.98 -26.80 -33.93
N PHE A 7 11.24 -26.48 -33.64
CA PHE A 7 12.13 -25.78 -34.60
C PHE A 7 13.60 -26.08 -34.30
N GLU A 8 13.95 -27.36 -34.20
CA GLU A 8 15.33 -27.83 -34.25
C GLU A 8 15.40 -28.99 -35.23
N ASN A 9 15.54 -28.63 -36.51
CA ASN A 9 16.22 -29.39 -37.58
C ASN A 9 15.78 -28.81 -38.93
N PHE A 10 16.42 -27.72 -39.31
CA PHE A 10 16.59 -27.40 -40.73
C PHE A 10 18.09 -27.41 -40.97
N ASP A 11 18.57 -28.57 -41.44
CA ASP A 11 19.94 -28.80 -41.88
C ASP A 11 20.29 -27.84 -43.02
N LYS A 12 20.74 -26.65 -42.66
CA LYS A 12 21.23 -25.63 -43.61
C LYS A 12 22.48 -26.10 -44.36
N GLU A 13 23.17 -27.14 -43.87
CA GLU A 13 24.32 -27.73 -44.55
C GLU A 13 23.94 -28.65 -45.73
N ASN A 14 22.69 -29.15 -45.80
CA ASN A 14 22.30 -30.11 -46.83
C ASN A 14 21.64 -29.44 -48.05
N ILE A 15 20.97 -28.28 -47.86
CA ILE A 15 20.34 -27.56 -48.98
C ILE A 15 21.40 -26.90 -49.88
N LEU A 16 22.51 -26.43 -49.31
CA LEU A 16 23.61 -25.82 -50.07
C LEU A 16 24.44 -26.81 -50.90
N LYS A 17 24.41 -28.11 -50.57
CA LYS A 17 25.08 -29.15 -51.36
C LYS A 17 24.29 -29.54 -52.62
N ASP A 18 22.96 -29.47 -52.56
CA ASP A 18 22.10 -29.80 -53.71
C ASP A 18 22.03 -28.68 -54.76
N PHE A 19 22.17 -27.40 -54.36
CA PHE A 19 22.19 -26.27 -55.31
C PHE A 19 23.46 -26.18 -56.17
N LEU A 20 24.52 -26.92 -55.83
CA LEU A 20 25.76 -27.01 -56.58
C LEU A 20 25.89 -28.33 -57.36
N SER A 21 24.83 -29.15 -57.44
CA SER A 21 24.79 -30.38 -58.24
C SER A 21 24.63 -30.12 -59.75
N PHE A 22 25.33 -29.10 -60.27
CA PHE A 22 25.50 -28.93 -61.71
C PHE A 22 26.93 -29.41 -62.04
N ASP A 23 27.02 -30.48 -62.84
CA ASP A 23 28.22 -31.27 -63.22
C ASP A 23 29.33 -30.50 -63.98
N LEU A 24 29.58 -29.25 -63.62
CA LEU A 24 30.67 -28.42 -64.14
C LEU A 24 31.61 -27.90 -63.03
N TYR A 25 31.22 -27.96 -61.75
CA TYR A 25 32.07 -27.48 -60.64
C TYR A 25 33.17 -28.47 -60.22
N GLU A 26 33.05 -29.77 -60.52
CA GLU A 26 34.00 -30.78 -60.00
C GLU A 26 35.39 -30.77 -60.70
N LYS A 27 35.63 -29.88 -61.68
CA LYS A 27 36.91 -29.83 -62.42
C LYS A 27 37.51 -28.45 -62.65
N LEU A 28 36.92 -27.39 -62.09
CA LEU A 28 37.50 -26.06 -62.14
C LEU A 28 38.04 -25.74 -60.74
N ASN A 29 39.33 -25.92 -60.54
CA ASN A 29 40.00 -25.40 -59.35
C ASN A 29 40.04 -23.87 -59.47
N ASP A 30 39.12 -23.17 -58.80
CA ASP A 30 39.01 -21.71 -58.77
C ASP A 30 40.33 -21.02 -58.36
N GLU A 31 41.14 -21.73 -57.57
CA GLU A 31 42.45 -21.26 -57.09
C GLU A 31 43.47 -21.03 -58.22
N VAL A 32 43.41 -21.78 -59.31
CA VAL A 32 44.38 -21.68 -60.42
C VAL A 32 44.19 -20.38 -61.21
N PHE A 33 42.96 -19.85 -61.25
CA PHE A 33 42.66 -18.59 -61.93
C PHE A 33 43.08 -17.35 -61.13
N LEU A 34 43.45 -17.52 -59.86
CA LEU A 34 43.86 -16.45 -58.94
C LEU A 34 45.39 -16.31 -58.83
N GLU A 35 46.16 -17.20 -59.48
CA GLU A 35 47.63 -17.15 -59.49
C GLU A 35 48.14 -16.03 -60.42
N GLU A 36 49.12 -15.23 -59.97
CA GLU A 36 49.67 -14.08 -60.72
C GLU A 36 50.30 -14.44 -62.08
N ASN A 37 50.67 -15.72 -62.29
CA ASN A 37 51.31 -16.24 -63.50
C ASN A 37 50.45 -17.31 -64.20
N PHE A 38 49.14 -17.10 -64.27
CA PHE A 38 48.23 -18.05 -64.92
C PHE A 38 48.59 -18.26 -66.41
N ASP A 39 49.06 -19.45 -66.76
CA ASP A 39 49.31 -19.86 -68.14
C ASP A 39 48.11 -20.65 -68.71
N VAL A 40 47.41 -19.98 -69.63
CA VAL A 40 46.25 -20.50 -70.34
C VAL A 40 46.58 -21.78 -71.10
N ASP A 41 47.78 -21.89 -71.66
CA ASP A 41 48.16 -23.02 -72.52
C ASP A 41 48.43 -24.30 -71.71
N GLU A 42 48.99 -24.18 -70.52
CA GLU A 42 49.21 -25.31 -69.61
C GLU A 42 47.90 -25.78 -68.98
N PHE A 43 47.02 -24.85 -68.60
CA PHE A 43 45.70 -25.13 -68.07
C PHE A 43 44.82 -25.88 -69.09
N LEU A 44 44.75 -25.39 -70.33
CA LEU A 44 43.96 -26.01 -71.39
C LEU A 44 44.45 -27.43 -71.73
N LYS A 45 45.77 -27.66 -71.74
CA LYS A 45 46.37 -28.99 -71.95
C LYS A 45 46.04 -29.98 -70.83
N LYS A 46 45.97 -29.50 -69.59
CA LYS A 46 45.73 -30.33 -68.39
C LYS A 46 44.26 -30.72 -68.25
N VAL A 47 43.34 -29.82 -68.57
CA VAL A 47 41.90 -30.03 -68.35
C VAL A 47 41.21 -30.67 -69.55
N TYR A 48 41.68 -30.45 -70.79
CA TYR A 48 41.01 -30.93 -72.00
C TYR A 48 41.96 -31.46 -73.08
N LYS A 49 41.64 -32.65 -73.64
CA LYS A 49 42.29 -33.17 -74.87
C LYS A 49 41.48 -32.73 -76.10
N PHE A 50 41.94 -31.70 -76.82
CA PHE A 50 41.26 -31.21 -78.02
C PHE A 50 41.73 -31.98 -79.27
N HIS A 51 40.83 -32.23 -80.23
CA HIS A 51 41.15 -32.98 -81.46
C HIS A 51 41.20 -32.08 -82.72
N THR A 52 40.59 -30.88 -82.71
CA THR A 52 40.69 -29.86 -83.77
C THR A 52 40.69 -28.42 -83.21
N LEU A 53 41.20 -27.45 -84.00
CA LEU A 53 41.30 -26.03 -83.61
C LEU A 53 39.93 -25.33 -83.60
N GLU A 54 39.05 -25.67 -84.55
CA GLU A 54 37.65 -25.23 -84.57
C GLU A 54 36.89 -25.62 -83.30
N ASP A 55 37.08 -26.84 -82.79
CA ASP A 55 36.39 -27.30 -81.57
C ASP A 55 36.82 -26.50 -80.33
N LEU A 56 38.10 -26.13 -80.25
CA LEU A 56 38.63 -25.27 -79.19
C LEU A 56 38.04 -23.86 -79.31
N GLN A 57 37.98 -23.30 -80.52
CA GLN A 57 37.43 -21.96 -80.74
C GLN A 57 35.93 -21.89 -80.43
N ILE A 58 35.16 -22.92 -80.78
CA ILE A 58 33.73 -23.01 -80.47
C ILE A 58 33.53 -23.14 -78.95
N LYS A 59 34.33 -23.97 -78.26
CA LYS A 59 34.25 -24.12 -76.81
C LYS A 59 34.67 -22.86 -76.06
N LEU A 60 35.73 -22.17 -76.48
CA LEU A 60 36.17 -20.90 -75.87
C LEU A 60 35.13 -19.80 -76.06
N LYS A 61 34.52 -19.68 -77.25
CA LYS A 61 33.42 -18.73 -77.47
C LYS A 61 32.19 -19.05 -76.61
N LYS A 62 31.88 -20.34 -76.45
CA LYS A 62 30.79 -20.78 -75.57
C LYS A 62 31.09 -20.47 -74.11
N LEU A 63 32.30 -20.78 -73.64
CA LEU A 63 32.74 -20.51 -72.27
C LEU A 63 32.76 -19.01 -71.97
N SER A 64 33.30 -18.19 -72.86
CA SER A 64 33.30 -16.72 -72.72
C SER A 64 31.89 -16.16 -72.59
N LYS A 65 30.95 -16.65 -73.42
CA LYS A 65 29.55 -16.20 -73.37
C LYS A 65 28.83 -16.69 -72.11
N THR A 66 29.17 -17.88 -71.63
CA THR A 66 28.67 -18.40 -70.34
C THR A 66 29.21 -17.56 -69.19
N ILE A 67 30.52 -17.30 -69.14
CA ILE A 67 31.14 -16.45 -68.10
C ILE A 67 30.58 -15.03 -68.13
N GLU A 68 30.40 -14.40 -69.30
CA GLU A 68 29.79 -13.07 -69.40
C GLU A 68 28.37 -13.05 -68.84
N ASN A 69 27.56 -14.05 -69.19
CA ASN A 69 26.20 -14.16 -68.67
C ASN A 69 26.20 -14.45 -67.16
N ASP A 70 27.09 -15.31 -66.68
CA ASP A 70 27.20 -15.70 -65.27
C ASP A 70 27.69 -14.52 -64.43
N ILE A 71 28.66 -13.73 -64.91
CA ILE A 71 29.10 -12.49 -64.25
C ILE A 71 27.95 -11.50 -64.19
N VAL A 72 27.24 -11.25 -65.30
CA VAL A 72 26.11 -10.31 -65.31
C VAL A 72 25.00 -10.78 -64.37
N THR A 73 24.73 -12.08 -64.33
CA THR A 73 23.70 -12.67 -63.47
C THR A 73 24.12 -12.61 -62.00
N PHE A 74 25.34 -13.00 -61.67
CA PHE A 74 25.90 -12.93 -60.32
C PHE A 74 25.96 -11.50 -59.80
N VAL A 75 26.44 -10.57 -60.62
CA VAL A 75 26.50 -9.15 -60.26
C VAL A 75 25.09 -8.62 -60.00
N ARG A 76 24.12 -8.95 -60.86
CA ARG A 76 22.72 -8.56 -60.68
C ARG A 76 22.13 -9.14 -59.39
N GLU A 77 22.34 -10.43 -59.13
CA GLU A 77 21.88 -11.08 -57.91
C GLU A 77 22.49 -10.45 -56.66
N LYS A 78 23.80 -10.18 -56.66
CA LYS A 78 24.48 -9.55 -55.53
C LYS A 78 24.08 -8.10 -55.32
N TYR A 79 23.83 -7.33 -56.39
CA TYR A 79 23.30 -5.98 -56.27
C TYR A 79 21.84 -5.99 -55.77
N ASP A 80 20.99 -6.88 -56.27
CA ASP A 80 19.61 -7.02 -55.79
C ASP A 80 19.55 -7.41 -54.31
N ASP A 81 20.41 -8.32 -53.87
CA ASP A 81 20.53 -8.67 -52.46
C ASP A 81 21.02 -7.50 -51.60
N PHE A 82 21.98 -6.70 -52.11
CA PHE A 82 22.47 -5.52 -51.42
C PHE A 82 21.41 -4.42 -51.33
N PHE A 83 20.63 -4.18 -52.38
CA PHE A 83 19.52 -3.22 -52.37
C PHE A 83 18.41 -3.65 -51.41
N LYS A 84 18.02 -4.94 -51.41
CA LYS A 84 17.06 -5.47 -50.43
C LYS A 84 17.56 -5.30 -49.00
N LEU A 85 18.85 -5.52 -48.77
CA LEU A 85 19.45 -5.30 -47.45
C LEU A 85 19.40 -3.81 -47.07
N ALA A 86 19.79 -2.91 -47.96
CA ALA A 86 19.75 -1.47 -47.74
C ALA A 86 18.31 -0.98 -47.45
N ASP A 87 17.33 -1.43 -48.23
CA ASP A 87 15.91 -1.13 -48.01
C ASP A 87 15.43 -1.64 -46.65
N SER A 88 15.82 -2.85 -46.26
CA SER A 88 15.46 -3.41 -44.95
C SER A 88 16.08 -2.64 -43.77
N ILE A 89 17.29 -2.09 -43.94
CA ILE A 89 17.96 -1.28 -42.94
C ILE A 89 17.24 0.06 -42.79
N LEU A 90 16.92 0.73 -43.90
CA LEU A 90 16.16 1.98 -43.90
C LEU A 90 14.76 1.83 -43.29
N GLU A 91 14.05 0.75 -43.63
CA GLU A 91 12.77 0.44 -42.99
C GLU A 91 12.91 0.19 -41.49
N ASN A 92 13.93 -0.56 -41.07
CA ASN A 92 14.15 -0.83 -39.66
C ASN A 92 14.53 0.44 -38.88
N GLU A 93 15.27 1.37 -39.48
CA GLU A 93 15.56 2.67 -38.86
C GLU A 93 14.27 3.44 -38.55
N SER A 94 13.35 3.53 -39.51
CA SER A 94 12.04 4.17 -39.28
C SER A 94 11.22 3.48 -38.18
N LYS A 95 11.18 2.14 -38.15
CA LYS A 95 10.50 1.36 -37.10
C LYS A 95 11.13 1.58 -35.73
N ILE A 96 12.46 1.70 -35.65
CA ILE A 96 13.20 2.01 -34.41
C ILE A 96 12.85 3.42 -33.92
N ILE A 97 12.78 4.39 -34.84
CA ILE A 97 12.38 5.76 -34.51
C ILE A 97 10.95 5.77 -33.97
N ASP A 98 10.01 5.10 -34.63
CA ASP A 98 8.62 5.00 -34.17
C ASP A 98 8.53 4.33 -32.78
N LEU A 99 9.23 3.22 -32.58
CA LEU A 99 9.33 2.56 -31.26
C LEU A 99 9.89 3.52 -30.20
N SER A 100 10.91 4.30 -30.53
CA SER A 100 11.48 5.30 -29.60
C SER A 100 10.45 6.37 -29.21
N ILE A 101 9.62 6.81 -30.16
CA ILE A 101 8.54 7.77 -29.93
C ILE A 101 7.47 7.14 -29.02
N TYR A 102 7.04 5.91 -29.31
CA TYR A 102 6.05 5.20 -28.49
C TYR A 102 6.54 4.94 -27.08
N LEU A 103 7.78 4.47 -26.92
CA LEU A 103 8.40 4.26 -25.61
C LEU A 103 8.54 5.56 -24.83
N THR A 104 8.87 6.66 -25.51
CA THR A 104 8.95 7.98 -24.87
C THR A 104 7.58 8.46 -24.41
N LYS A 105 6.54 8.30 -25.24
CA LYS A 105 5.15 8.61 -24.85
C LYS A 105 4.72 7.77 -23.66
N PHE A 106 4.94 6.46 -23.71
CA PHE A 106 4.62 5.54 -22.63
C PHE A 106 5.34 5.92 -21.32
N LYS A 107 6.65 6.18 -21.39
CA LYS A 107 7.43 6.66 -20.24
C LYS A 107 6.84 7.93 -19.63
N ASN A 108 6.40 8.87 -20.45
CA ASN A 108 5.80 10.11 -19.97
C ASN A 108 4.42 9.86 -19.33
N GLU A 109 3.59 8.98 -19.89
CA GLU A 109 2.31 8.61 -19.29
C GLU A 109 2.49 7.89 -17.94
N VAL A 110 3.43 6.95 -17.85
CA VAL A 110 3.77 6.29 -16.57
C VAL A 110 4.24 7.32 -15.55
N LYS A 111 5.06 8.29 -15.96
CA LYS A 111 5.51 9.38 -15.09
C LYS A 111 4.33 10.24 -14.59
N LYS A 112 3.40 10.62 -15.47
CA LYS A 112 2.19 11.37 -15.06
C LYS A 112 1.35 10.59 -14.05
N ILE A 113 1.16 9.29 -14.27
CA ILE A 113 0.43 8.43 -13.33
C ILE A 113 1.14 8.38 -11.99
N HIS A 114 2.46 8.16 -12.00
CA HIS A 114 3.29 8.17 -10.81
C HIS A 114 3.16 9.49 -10.03
N ASP A 115 3.30 10.63 -10.72
CA ASP A 115 3.18 11.96 -10.11
C ASP A 115 1.77 12.17 -9.53
N THR A 116 0.73 11.70 -10.21
CA THR A 116 -0.66 11.73 -9.71
C THR A 116 -0.83 10.88 -8.45
N ILE A 117 -0.25 9.67 -8.42
CA ILE A 117 -0.28 8.80 -7.25
C ILE A 117 0.46 9.46 -6.08
N GLN A 118 1.63 10.06 -6.31
CA GLN A 118 2.37 10.77 -5.26
C GLN A 118 1.56 11.94 -4.68
N LEU A 119 0.91 12.74 -5.53
CA LEU A 119 0.03 13.82 -5.06
C LEU A 119 -1.16 13.28 -4.26
N ASN A 120 -1.75 12.16 -4.69
CA ASN A 120 -2.87 11.54 -3.97
C ASN A 120 -2.43 11.00 -2.61
N ILE A 121 -1.25 10.39 -2.49
CA ILE A 121 -0.68 9.94 -1.22
C ILE A 121 -0.56 11.12 -0.25
N LEU A 122 0.06 12.22 -0.69
CA LEU A 122 0.20 13.43 0.12
C LEU A 122 -1.16 13.99 0.57
N ARG A 123 -2.15 14.00 -0.33
CA ARG A 123 -3.51 14.44 0.00
C ARG A 123 -4.17 13.50 1.01
N ILE A 124 -4.01 12.18 0.88
CA ILE A 124 -4.55 11.20 1.83
C ILE A 124 -3.92 11.42 3.21
N ASP A 125 -2.61 11.62 3.29
CA ASP A 125 -1.91 11.87 4.55
C ASP A 125 -2.42 13.15 5.23
N GLN A 126 -2.62 14.23 4.47
CA GLN A 126 -3.20 15.47 4.98
C GLN A 126 -4.62 15.28 5.51
N GLU A 127 -5.47 14.54 4.78
CA GLU A 127 -6.83 14.25 5.22
C GLU A 127 -6.87 13.31 6.43
N LEU A 128 -5.94 12.36 6.54
CA LEU A 128 -5.79 11.52 7.72
C LEU A 128 -5.36 12.33 8.95
N GLN A 129 -4.46 13.29 8.80
CA GLN A 129 -4.08 14.21 9.88
C GLN A 129 -5.29 15.02 10.37
N LYS A 130 -6.05 15.64 9.45
CA LYS A 130 -7.28 16.37 9.79
C LYS A 130 -8.30 15.47 10.50
N LYS A 131 -8.47 14.23 10.00
CA LYS A 131 -9.36 13.24 10.61
C LYS A 131 -8.94 12.93 12.05
N ASN A 132 -7.65 12.75 12.31
CA ASN A 132 -7.14 12.50 13.66
C ASN A 132 -7.37 13.70 14.60
N GLU A 133 -7.13 14.93 14.13
CA GLU A 133 -7.43 16.14 14.91
C GLU A 133 -8.91 16.24 15.29
N ILE A 134 -9.80 15.86 14.36
CA ILE A 134 -11.25 15.82 14.62
C ILE A 134 -11.57 14.75 15.67
N TYR A 135 -10.97 13.57 15.63
CA TYR A 135 -11.20 12.53 16.65
C TYR A 135 -10.79 12.99 18.04
N VAL A 136 -9.60 13.59 18.17
CA VAL A 136 -9.13 14.11 19.47
C VAL A 136 -10.09 15.17 20.00
N LYS A 137 -10.53 16.11 19.16
CA LYS A 137 -11.52 17.13 19.54
C LYS A 137 -12.87 16.52 19.92
N LYS A 138 -13.33 15.51 19.19
CA LYS A 138 -14.59 14.80 19.47
C LYS A 138 -14.52 14.06 20.81
N GLU A 139 -13.42 13.36 21.07
CA GLU A 139 -13.21 12.66 22.33
C GLU A 139 -13.19 13.62 23.51
N LEU A 140 -12.45 14.73 23.40
CA LEU A 140 -12.46 15.80 24.40
C LEU A 140 -13.89 16.34 24.61
N SER A 141 -14.60 16.66 23.53
CA SER A 141 -15.98 17.17 23.61
C SER A 141 -16.94 16.18 24.27
N MET A 142 -16.79 14.88 23.99
CA MET A 142 -17.60 13.84 24.59
C MET A 142 -17.33 13.72 26.09
N ASN A 143 -16.05 13.77 26.49
CA ASN A 143 -15.68 13.76 27.91
C ASN A 143 -16.21 14.99 28.65
N LEU A 144 -16.11 16.19 28.04
CA LEU A 144 -16.67 17.41 28.63
C LEU A 144 -18.20 17.37 28.74
N LEU A 145 -18.88 16.84 27.72
CA LEU A 145 -20.33 16.65 27.74
C LEU A 145 -20.74 15.67 28.85
N ASN A 146 -20.05 14.53 28.96
CA ASN A 146 -20.33 13.56 30.01
C ASN A 146 -20.11 14.16 31.40
N ILE A 147 -19.06 14.96 31.60
CA ILE A 147 -18.86 15.71 32.85
C ILE A 147 -20.06 16.61 33.13
N ASN A 148 -20.52 17.39 32.15
CA ASN A 148 -21.67 18.26 32.30
C ASN A 148 -22.94 17.49 32.68
N MET A 149 -23.23 16.42 31.95
CA MET A 149 -24.39 15.57 32.19
C MET A 149 -24.34 14.94 33.59
N MET A 150 -23.20 14.39 34.02
CA MET A 150 -23.07 13.82 35.35
C MET A 150 -23.23 14.87 36.47
N ILE A 151 -22.78 16.10 36.24
CA ILE A 151 -23.03 17.21 37.20
C ILE A 151 -24.53 17.51 37.27
N GLU A 152 -25.21 17.65 36.14
CA GLU A 152 -26.65 17.93 36.07
C GLU A 152 -27.49 16.80 36.67
N ASP A 153 -27.13 15.54 36.38
CA ASP A 153 -27.76 14.35 36.93
C ASP A 153 -27.64 14.34 38.46
N MET A 154 -26.45 14.63 38.99
CA MET A 154 -26.26 14.71 40.43
C MET A 154 -26.98 15.90 41.06
N GLU A 155 -27.00 17.08 40.43
CA GLU A 155 -27.79 18.23 40.90
C GLU A 155 -29.29 17.89 40.96
N CYS A 156 -29.81 17.15 39.96
CA CYS A 156 -31.19 16.67 39.95
C CYS A 156 -31.47 15.68 41.08
N LEU A 157 -30.63 14.66 41.25
CA LEU A 157 -30.77 13.66 42.31
C LEU A 157 -30.68 14.30 43.70
N LEU A 158 -29.74 15.22 43.90
CA LEU A 158 -29.62 16.00 45.13
C LEU A 158 -30.88 16.84 45.39
N SER A 159 -31.46 17.46 44.36
CA SER A 159 -32.72 18.21 44.50
C SER A 159 -33.87 17.32 44.96
N LEU A 160 -33.93 16.06 44.52
CA LEU A 160 -34.93 15.09 44.99
C LEU A 160 -34.74 14.79 46.48
N ILE A 161 -33.51 14.47 46.90
CA ILE A 161 -33.19 14.21 48.31
C ILE A 161 -33.54 15.42 49.18
N ILE A 162 -33.27 16.64 48.70
CA ILE A 162 -33.58 17.87 49.44
C ILE A 162 -35.10 18.12 49.54
N LYS A 163 -35.88 17.77 48.52
CA LYS A 163 -37.34 17.96 48.56
C LYS A 163 -38.05 16.91 49.42
N GLU A 164 -37.46 15.73 49.53
CA GLU A 164 -38.04 14.61 50.28
C GLU A 164 -37.71 14.62 51.78
N TYR A 165 -37.04 15.65 52.32
CA TYR A 165 -36.56 15.75 53.73
C TYR A 165 -37.58 15.50 54.86
N GLU A 166 -38.86 15.22 54.57
CA GLU A 166 -39.85 14.74 55.55
C GLU A 166 -40.02 13.20 55.57
N ASN A 167 -39.59 12.47 54.54
CA ASN A 167 -39.71 11.00 54.44
C ASN A 167 -38.33 10.38 54.15
N ASP A 168 -38.06 9.24 54.76
CA ASP A 168 -36.80 8.47 54.76
C ASP A 168 -35.84 8.67 53.55
N ILE A 169 -34.54 8.92 53.79
CA ILE A 169 -33.54 9.05 52.72
C ILE A 169 -33.52 7.76 51.90
N ASP A 170 -33.94 7.84 50.64
CA ASP A 170 -33.95 6.70 49.74
C ASP A 170 -32.52 6.27 49.39
N ILE A 171 -32.19 5.06 49.82
CA ILE A 171 -30.89 4.42 49.58
C ILE A 171 -30.67 4.19 48.08
N SER A 172 -31.75 3.96 47.31
CA SER A 172 -31.65 3.80 45.86
C SER A 172 -31.13 5.06 45.19
N VAL A 173 -31.65 6.23 45.59
CA VAL A 173 -31.19 7.53 45.08
C VAL A 173 -29.73 7.79 45.47
N LEU A 174 -29.33 7.40 46.69
CA LEU A 174 -27.95 7.54 47.16
C LEU A 174 -26.96 6.64 46.40
N GLN A 175 -27.39 5.41 46.05
CA GLN A 175 -26.63 4.52 45.18
C GLN A 175 -26.47 5.10 43.78
N GLU A 176 -27.53 5.64 43.20
CA GLU A 176 -27.49 6.27 41.88
C GLU A 176 -26.58 7.50 41.87
N LEU A 177 -26.70 8.35 42.89
CA LEU A 177 -25.84 9.53 43.08
C LEU A 177 -24.36 9.12 43.21
N SER A 178 -24.06 8.04 43.93
CA SER A 178 -22.69 7.52 44.05
C SER A 178 -22.12 7.02 42.72
N ARG A 179 -22.95 6.36 41.89
CA ARG A 179 -22.54 5.91 40.56
C ARG A 179 -22.25 7.11 39.65
N SER A 180 -23.14 8.10 39.61
CA SER A 180 -22.93 9.32 38.83
C SER A 180 -21.66 10.07 39.26
N TYR A 181 -21.34 10.09 40.56
CA TYR A 181 -20.08 10.65 41.04
C TYR A 181 -18.84 9.85 40.61
N ILE A 182 -18.90 8.52 40.61
CA ILE A 182 -17.80 7.68 40.11
C ILE A 182 -17.57 7.94 38.61
N PHE A 183 -18.63 8.03 37.82
CA PHE A 183 -18.53 8.37 36.40
C PHE A 183 -17.98 9.78 36.19
N LEU A 184 -18.41 10.76 37.00
CA LEU A 184 -17.84 12.10 36.98
C LEU A 184 -16.33 12.08 37.28
N LYS A 185 -15.90 11.37 38.33
CA LYS A 185 -14.48 11.22 38.71
C LYS A 185 -13.67 10.60 37.58
N TYR A 186 -14.22 9.58 36.90
CA TYR A 186 -13.59 8.96 35.75
C TYR A 186 -13.40 9.96 34.60
N HIS A 187 -14.44 10.64 34.14
CA HIS A 187 -14.30 11.59 33.03
C HIS A 187 -13.44 12.82 33.39
N LEU A 188 -13.46 13.26 34.65
CA LEU A 188 -12.53 14.29 35.13
C LEU A 188 -11.06 13.85 35.03
N SER A 189 -10.77 12.55 35.20
CA SER A 189 -9.40 12.04 35.03
C SER A 189 -8.91 12.02 33.58
N LEU A 190 -9.84 12.02 32.61
CA LEU A 190 -9.54 12.01 31.17
C LEU A 190 -9.32 13.41 30.60
N VAL A 191 -9.67 14.46 31.34
CA VAL A 191 -9.56 15.87 30.90
C VAL A 191 -8.49 16.57 31.73
N SER A 192 -7.73 17.48 31.12
CA SER A 192 -6.76 18.29 31.86
C SER A 192 -7.46 19.18 32.88
N LEU A 193 -6.99 19.18 34.13
CA LEU A 193 -7.53 20.04 35.20
C LEU A 193 -7.51 21.54 34.86
N GLN A 194 -6.57 21.98 34.02
CA GLN A 194 -6.44 23.38 33.58
C GLN A 194 -7.39 23.76 32.42
N HIS A 195 -8.28 22.87 32.00
CA HIS A 195 -9.18 23.15 30.89
C HIS A 195 -10.20 24.24 31.28
N PRO A 196 -10.46 25.26 30.44
CA PRO A 196 -11.34 26.39 30.79
C PRO A 196 -12.72 25.99 31.31
N PHE A 197 -13.32 24.97 30.70
CA PHE A 197 -14.61 24.41 31.15
C PHE A 197 -14.57 23.84 32.57
N ILE A 198 -13.46 23.20 32.96
CA ILE A 198 -13.32 22.60 34.29
C ILE A 198 -13.15 23.71 35.34
N GLU A 199 -12.40 24.75 35.05
CA GLU A 199 -12.28 25.92 35.94
C GLU A 199 -13.63 26.63 36.11
N GLU A 200 -14.41 26.79 35.05
CA GLU A 200 -15.77 27.37 35.14
C GLU A 200 -16.72 26.52 36.00
N ARG A 201 -16.61 25.19 35.92
CA ARG A 201 -17.51 24.26 36.62
C ARG A 201 -16.98 23.78 37.97
N LYS A 202 -15.80 24.22 38.38
CA LYS A 202 -15.11 23.77 39.59
C LYS A 202 -15.94 23.94 40.86
N GLU A 203 -16.58 25.10 41.02
CA GLU A 203 -17.44 25.38 42.18
C GLU A 203 -18.63 24.42 42.22
N LYS A 204 -19.29 24.18 41.08
CA LYS A 204 -20.41 23.23 41.00
C LYS A 204 -20.00 21.81 41.34
N ILE A 205 -18.87 21.34 40.78
CA ILE A 205 -18.32 20.02 41.08
C ILE A 205 -18.07 19.88 42.59
N GLN A 206 -17.48 20.92 43.21
CA GLN A 206 -17.21 20.91 44.64
C GLN A 206 -18.49 20.92 45.49
N VAL A 207 -19.50 21.70 45.10
CA VAL A 207 -20.80 21.75 45.80
C VAL A 207 -21.47 20.37 45.74
N VAL A 208 -21.61 19.79 44.56
CA VAL A 208 -22.23 18.48 44.37
C VAL A 208 -21.48 17.38 45.13
N GLN A 209 -20.15 17.41 45.11
CA GLN A 209 -19.32 16.48 45.88
C GLN A 209 -19.56 16.61 47.39
N ASN A 210 -19.52 17.83 47.92
CA ASN A 210 -19.71 18.08 49.35
C ASN A 210 -21.11 17.63 49.79
N GLU A 211 -22.13 17.92 48.98
CA GLU A 211 -23.51 17.59 49.31
C GLU A 211 -23.76 16.07 49.27
N LEU A 212 -23.19 15.34 48.30
CA LEU A 212 -23.17 13.87 48.31
C LEU A 212 -22.59 13.34 49.63
N PHE A 213 -21.41 13.82 50.04
CA PHE A 213 -20.79 13.34 51.28
C PHE A 213 -21.56 13.75 52.55
N ASN A 214 -22.23 14.90 52.54
CA ASN A 214 -23.12 15.32 53.62
C ASN A 214 -24.32 14.37 53.73
N HIS A 215 -25.01 14.07 52.63
CA HIS A 215 -26.14 13.14 52.64
C HIS A 215 -25.74 11.71 53.00
N LEU A 216 -24.57 11.24 52.53
CA LEU A 216 -24.00 9.96 52.95
C LEU A 216 -23.76 9.93 54.47
N ALA A 217 -23.24 11.02 55.04
CA ALA A 217 -23.02 11.11 56.47
C ALA A 217 -24.36 11.12 57.24
N LEU A 218 -25.34 11.90 56.80
CA LEU A 218 -26.68 11.95 57.41
C LEU A 218 -27.36 10.57 57.40
N ALA A 219 -27.32 9.88 56.26
CA ALA A 219 -27.85 8.53 56.13
C ALA A 219 -27.11 7.56 57.09
N LEU A 220 -25.78 7.60 57.12
CA LEU A 220 -24.97 6.76 58.01
C LEU A 220 -25.31 7.01 59.49
N HIS A 221 -25.44 8.27 59.91
CA HIS A 221 -25.80 8.64 61.28
C HIS A 221 -27.21 8.14 61.65
N LYS A 222 -28.17 8.28 60.73
CA LYS A 222 -29.55 7.83 60.91
C LYS A 222 -29.64 6.32 61.08
N TYR A 223 -29.18 5.56 60.09
CA TYR A 223 -29.30 4.09 60.11
C TYR A 223 -28.44 3.45 61.21
N LYS A 224 -27.33 4.09 61.62
CA LYS A 224 -26.57 3.61 62.78
C LYS A 224 -27.33 3.76 64.10
N LYS A 225 -28.13 4.83 64.24
CA LYS A 225 -28.92 5.13 65.44
C LYS A 225 -30.21 4.31 65.51
N ASP A 226 -30.89 4.13 64.39
CA ASP A 226 -32.19 3.48 64.33
C ASP A 226 -32.07 1.94 64.41
N THR A 227 -31.12 1.33 63.69
CA THR A 227 -30.96 -0.15 63.61
C THR A 227 -29.50 -0.57 63.32
N PRO A 228 -28.70 -0.95 64.33
CA PRO A 228 -27.26 -1.18 64.15
C PRO A 228 -26.87 -2.42 63.32
N ASN A 229 -27.83 -3.28 62.95
CA ASN A 229 -27.61 -4.52 62.20
C ASN A 229 -28.47 -4.60 60.92
N ASP A 230 -28.80 -3.44 60.35
CA ASP A 230 -29.66 -3.31 59.19
C ASP A 230 -28.89 -3.56 57.87
N GLU A 231 -29.52 -4.26 56.93
CA GLU A 231 -29.01 -4.43 55.56
C GLU A 231 -28.75 -3.07 54.90
N LYS A 232 -29.58 -2.08 55.22
CA LYS A 232 -29.45 -0.69 54.77
C LYS A 232 -28.13 -0.03 55.19
N LEU A 233 -27.66 -0.31 56.40
CA LEU A 233 -26.38 0.20 56.91
C LEU A 233 -25.20 -0.40 56.15
N LEU A 234 -25.27 -1.70 55.82
CA LEU A 234 -24.24 -2.38 55.03
C LEU A 234 -24.15 -1.79 53.62
N ILE A 235 -25.29 -1.45 53.01
CA ILE A 235 -25.33 -0.81 51.69
C ILE A 235 -24.63 0.56 51.72
N ILE A 236 -24.88 1.38 52.75
CA ILE A 236 -24.22 2.69 52.86
C ILE A 236 -22.70 2.54 53.04
N LEU A 237 -22.26 1.58 53.86
CA LEU A 237 -20.83 1.29 54.01
C LEU A 237 -20.21 0.77 52.71
N GLN A 238 -20.97 0.00 51.93
CA GLN A 238 -20.56 -0.40 50.58
C GLN A 238 -20.43 0.83 49.66
N ILE A 239 -21.36 1.79 49.68
CA ILE A 239 -21.22 3.02 48.89
C ILE A 239 -19.94 3.77 49.27
N TYR A 240 -19.64 3.93 50.56
CA TYR A 240 -18.39 4.54 51.00
C TYR A 240 -17.14 3.78 50.53
N ARG A 241 -17.21 2.46 50.46
CA ARG A 241 -16.12 1.63 49.92
C ARG A 241 -15.97 1.85 48.41
N ASP A 242 -17.07 1.84 47.67
CA ASP A 242 -17.09 1.99 46.21
C ASP A 242 -16.61 3.40 45.78
N LEU A 243 -16.75 4.40 46.67
CA LEU A 243 -16.23 5.76 46.51
C LEU A 243 -14.75 5.94 46.94
N ASP A 244 -14.06 4.87 47.37
CA ASP A 244 -12.74 4.91 48.02
C ASP A 244 -12.69 5.80 49.29
N ALA A 245 -13.83 6.02 49.94
CA ALA A 245 -14.00 6.94 51.07
C ALA A 245 -14.17 6.23 52.43
N SER A 246 -13.63 5.02 52.57
CA SER A 246 -13.77 4.18 53.78
C SER A 246 -13.24 4.86 55.05
N VAL A 247 -12.17 5.66 54.94
CA VAL A 247 -11.61 6.41 56.07
C VAL A 247 -12.58 7.48 56.58
N GLU A 248 -13.26 8.16 55.66
CA GLU A 248 -14.25 9.17 56.02
C GLU A 248 -15.47 8.52 56.69
N ALA A 249 -15.92 7.35 56.21
CA ALA A 249 -16.95 6.55 56.88
C ALA A 249 -16.57 6.24 58.34
N CYS A 250 -15.34 5.76 58.58
CA CYS A 250 -14.85 5.50 59.94
C CYS A 250 -14.85 6.76 60.81
N ARG A 251 -14.42 7.91 60.27
CA ARG A 251 -14.46 9.19 61.01
C ARG A 251 -15.88 9.58 61.40
N GLN A 252 -16.84 9.45 60.48
CA GLN A 252 -18.24 9.76 60.77
C GLN A 252 -18.81 8.80 61.82
N LEU A 253 -18.51 7.49 61.76
CA LEU A 253 -18.91 6.53 62.79
C LEU A 253 -18.30 6.83 64.18
N CYS A 254 -17.05 7.31 64.22
CA CYS A 254 -16.41 7.71 65.48
C CYS A 254 -17.09 8.92 66.12
N LYS A 255 -17.59 9.88 65.33
CA LYS A 255 -18.37 11.03 65.83
C LYS A 255 -19.64 10.60 66.57
N ILE A 256 -20.29 9.52 66.11
CA ILE A 256 -21.47 8.94 66.76
C ILE A 256 -21.10 8.29 68.10
N LYS A 257 -20.00 7.54 68.16
CA LYS A 257 -19.53 6.88 69.40
C LYS A 257 -19.12 7.86 70.50
N SER A 258 -18.77 9.10 70.16
CA SER A 258 -18.32 10.10 71.11
C SER A 258 -19.45 10.90 71.77
N ILE A 259 -20.72 10.60 71.46
CA ILE A 259 -21.89 11.15 72.16
C ILE A 259 -22.27 10.13 73.25
N PRO A 260 -21.99 10.40 74.54
CA PRO A 260 -22.43 9.52 75.60
C PRO A 260 -23.96 9.52 75.63
N SER A 261 -24.53 8.33 75.70
CA SER A 261 -25.93 8.11 76.06
C SER A 261 -26.18 8.72 77.45
N CYS A 262 -26.91 9.83 77.51
CA CYS A 262 -27.58 10.26 78.73
C CYS A 262 -28.84 9.43 78.95
#